data_AF-A0A5N5TF10-F1
#
_entry.id   AF-A0A5N5TF10-F1
#
_cell.length_a   1.000
_cell.length_b   1.000
_cell.length_c   1.000
_cell.angle_alpha   90.00
_cell.angle_beta   90.00
_cell.angle_gamma   90.00
#
_symmetry.space_group_name_H-M   'P 1'
#
loop_
_entity.id
_entity.type
_entity.pdbx_description
1 polymer ?
#
loop_
_entity_poly.entity_id
_entity_poly.type
_entity_poly.pdbx_seq_one_letter_code
_entity_poly.pdbx_strand_id
1 'polypeptide(L)'
;VWTDVYSESVSPIILKQVLLFCPNLQNLLISGSSALNDKLMEEILKVNHLTELSRLTIDNCPNISCTTFQTLLDLKNKLTLVRIWSCFSITREESLILHRKIKKENCDTYLEWHAWFG
;
A
#
# COMPACT_ATOMS: atom_id res chain seq x y z
N VAL A 1 -10.67 -3.96 2.82
CA VAL A 1 -11.95 -3.28 2.51
C VAL A 1 -12.17 -3.49 1.02
N TRP A 2 -13.23 -4.18 0.64
CA TRP A 2 -13.56 -4.41 -0.77
C TRP A 2 -14.54 -3.33 -1.18
N THR A 3 -14.14 -2.47 -2.11
CA THR A 3 -15.01 -1.46 -2.73
C THR A 3 -15.17 -1.84 -4.19
N ASP A 4 -16.41 -2.08 -4.60
CA ASP A 4 -16.77 -2.28 -5.99
C ASP A 4 -16.33 -1.06 -6.81
N VAL A 5 -15.97 -1.29 -8.07
CA VAL A 5 -15.51 -0.26 -9.03
C VAL A 5 -16.58 0.84 -9.27
N TYR A 6 -17.83 0.58 -8.86
CA TYR A 6 -18.97 1.50 -8.93
C TYR A 6 -19.40 2.08 -7.56
N SER A 7 -18.76 1.68 -6.47
CA SER A 7 -19.04 2.20 -5.13
C SER A 7 -18.26 3.49 -4.90
N GLU A 8 -18.90 4.47 -4.24
CA GLU A 8 -18.23 5.70 -3.82
C GLU A 8 -16.92 5.35 -3.09
N SER A 9 -15.82 6.02 -3.47
CA SER A 9 -14.50 5.82 -2.87
C SER A 9 -14.61 5.77 -1.35
N VAL A 10 -13.94 4.80 -0.72
CA VAL A 10 -13.87 4.70 0.75
C VAL A 10 -13.52 6.06 1.33
N SER A 11 -14.33 6.54 2.28
CA SER A 11 -14.07 7.81 2.95
C SER A 11 -12.67 7.81 3.56
N PRO A 12 -11.86 8.88 3.35
CA PRO A 12 -10.54 9.00 3.96
C PRO A 12 -10.57 8.84 5.49
N ILE A 13 -11.65 9.28 6.13
CA ILE A 13 -11.83 9.18 7.58
C ILE A 13 -11.94 7.72 8.02
N ILE A 14 -12.75 6.92 7.32
CA ILE A 14 -12.93 5.50 7.62
C ILE A 14 -11.62 4.76 7.39
N LEU A 15 -10.95 5.03 6.26
CA LEU A 15 -9.66 4.42 5.95
C LEU A 15 -8.61 4.75 7.02
N LYS A 16 -8.54 6.02 7.45
CA LYS A 16 -7.68 6.46 8.54
C LYS A 16 -7.99 5.74 9.86
N GLN A 17 -9.27 5.65 10.23
CA GLN A 17 -9.69 4.99 11.47
C GLN A 17 -9.30 3.50 11.48
N VAL A 18 -9.55 2.78 10.39
CA VAL A 18 -9.17 1.36 10.28
C VAL A 18 -7.65 1.20 10.43
N LEU A 19 -6.88 2.02 9.73
CA LEU A 19 -5.42 1.90 9.76
C LEU A 19 -4.80 2.38 11.07
N LEU A 20 -5.44 3.29 11.81
CA LEU A 20 -4.96 3.73 13.13
C LEU A 20 -5.35 2.77 14.25
N PHE A 21 -6.58 2.22 14.23
CA PHE A 21 -7.17 1.53 15.38
C PHE A 21 -7.28 0.01 15.22
N CYS A 22 -6.80 -0.56 14.10
CA CYS A 22 -6.66 -2.00 13.93
C CYS A 22 -5.18 -2.43 13.99
N PRO A 23 -4.52 -2.46 15.17
CA PRO A 23 -3.09 -2.75 15.28
C PRO A 23 -2.70 -4.18 14.86
N ASN A 24 -3.64 -5.12 14.92
CA ASN A 24 -3.44 -6.52 14.56
C ASN A 24 -3.82 -6.82 13.09
N LEU A 25 -3.94 -5.80 12.24
CA LEU A 25 -4.31 -5.97 10.85
C LEU A 25 -3.20 -6.70 10.08
N GLN A 26 -3.46 -7.94 9.67
CA GLN A 26 -2.48 -8.76 8.96
C GLN A 26 -2.62 -8.72 7.44
N ASN A 27 -3.84 -8.54 6.94
CA ASN A 27 -4.15 -8.58 5.52
C ASN A 27 -4.99 -7.36 5.16
N LEU A 28 -4.48 -6.55 4.23
CA LEU A 28 -5.16 -5.35 3.77
C LEU A 28 -5.25 -5.34 2.26
N LEU A 29 -6.49 -5.26 1.77
CA LEU A 29 -6.79 -4.94 0.39
C LEU A 29 -7.52 -3.59 0.35
N ILE A 30 -7.07 -2.71 -0.53
CA ILE A 30 -7.72 -1.45 -0.87
C ILE A 30 -7.78 -1.40 -2.40
N SER A 31 -8.99 -1.31 -2.97
CA SER A 31 -9.19 -1.20 -4.41
C SER A 31 -10.00 0.05 -4.76
N GLY A 32 -9.62 0.76 -5.83
CA GLY A 32 -10.41 1.89 -6.37
C GLY A 32 -10.50 3.12 -5.46
N SER A 33 -9.61 3.26 -4.48
CA SER A 33 -9.68 4.35 -3.50
C SER A 33 -8.83 5.55 -3.93
N SER A 34 -9.48 6.70 -4.18
CA SER A 34 -8.79 7.97 -4.38
C SER A 34 -8.40 8.63 -3.05
N ALA A 35 -9.01 8.18 -1.94
CA ALA A 35 -8.68 8.62 -0.59
C ALA A 35 -7.29 8.14 -0.12
N LEU A 36 -6.83 6.99 -0.63
CA LEU A 36 -5.51 6.47 -0.35
C LEU A 36 -4.44 7.29 -1.11
N ASN A 37 -3.65 8.05 -0.37
CA ASN A 37 -2.55 8.85 -0.90
C ASN A 37 -1.37 8.90 0.08
N ASP A 38 -0.22 9.37 -0.39
CA ASP A 38 1.01 9.36 0.39
C ASP A 38 0.91 10.18 1.68
N LYS A 39 0.20 11.32 1.65
CA LYS A 39 -0.01 12.17 2.84
C LYS A 39 -0.79 11.44 3.92
N LEU A 40 -1.88 10.77 3.55
CA LEU A 40 -2.68 9.98 4.48
C LEU A 40 -1.84 8.85 5.10
N MET A 41 -1.07 8.15 4.26
CA MET A 41 -0.18 7.08 4.72
C MET A 41 0.92 7.60 5.64
N GLU A 42 1.53 8.74 5.33
CA GLU A 42 2.52 9.39 6.21
C GLU A 42 1.92 9.74 7.58
N GLU A 43 0.71 10.32 7.62
CA GLU A 43 0.01 10.62 8.87
C GLU A 43 -0.28 9.37 9.70
N ILE A 44 -0.67 8.27 9.05
CA ILE A 44 -0.95 7.00 9.70
C ILE A 44 0.34 6.38 10.24
N LEU A 45 1.39 6.30 9.41
CA LEU A 45 2.64 5.65 9.75
C LEU A 45 3.43 6.39 10.84
N LYS A 46 3.10 7.66 11.14
CA LYS A 46 3.60 8.36 12.34
C LYS A 46 3.03 7.84 13.65
N VAL A 47 1.87 7.18 13.62
CA VAL A 47 1.12 6.75 14.82
C VAL A 47 1.05 5.23 14.91
N ASN A 48 0.80 4.54 13.79
CA ASN A 48 0.74 3.10 13.69
C ASN A 48 1.68 2.61 12.58
N HIS A 49 2.76 1.92 12.95
CA HIS A 49 3.75 1.37 12.02
C HIS A 49 3.26 0.12 11.27
N LEU A 50 2.02 -0.31 11.51
CA LEU A 50 1.40 -1.50 10.89
C LEU A 50 2.26 -2.75 11.10
N THR A 51 2.76 -2.95 12.33
CA THR A 51 3.78 -3.98 12.66
C THR A 51 3.31 -5.40 12.36
N GLU A 52 2.01 -5.67 12.47
CA GLU A 52 1.41 -6.99 12.19
C GLU A 52 1.00 -7.18 10.73
N LEU A 53 1.12 -6.15 9.88
CA LEU A 53 0.73 -6.24 8.49
C LEU A 53 1.67 -7.18 7.74
N SER A 54 1.08 -8.20 7.12
CA SER A 54 1.80 -9.26 6.42
C SER A 54 1.54 -9.28 4.92
N ARG A 55 0.32 -8.90 4.50
CA ARG A 55 -0.07 -8.87 3.09
C ARG A 55 -0.77 -7.55 2.79
N LEU A 56 -0.22 -6.83 1.83
CA LEU A 56 -0.77 -5.58 1.33
C LEU A 56 -1.13 -5.74 -0.14
N THR A 57 -2.36 -5.40 -0.51
CA THR A 57 -2.80 -5.30 -1.90
C THR A 57 -3.42 -3.94 -2.12
N ILE A 58 -2.78 -3.15 -2.98
CA ILE A 58 -3.30 -1.87 -3.44
C ILE A 58 -3.61 -2.01 -4.92
N ASP A 59 -4.86 -1.80 -5.26
CA ASP A 59 -5.39 -2.00 -6.61
C ASP A 59 -6.14 -0.74 -7.07
N ASN A 60 -5.87 -0.28 -8.29
CA ASN A 60 -6.55 0.87 -8.90
C ASN A 60 -6.64 2.12 -7.99
N CYS A 61 -5.59 2.41 -7.23
CA CYS A 61 -5.52 3.59 -6.35
C CYS A 61 -4.65 4.66 -7.03
N PRO A 62 -5.23 5.74 -7.59
CA PRO A 62 -4.50 6.66 -8.46
C PRO A 62 -3.54 7.60 -7.72
N ASN A 63 -3.80 7.88 -6.44
CA ASN A 63 -3.11 8.94 -5.68
C ASN A 63 -1.98 8.44 -4.78
N ILE A 64 -1.69 7.14 -4.80
CA ILE A 64 -0.59 6.54 -4.05
C ILE A 64 0.64 6.40 -4.95
N SER A 65 1.82 6.75 -4.46
CA SER A 65 3.06 6.65 -5.24
C SER A 65 4.02 5.61 -4.65
N CYS A 66 5.14 5.42 -5.36
CA CYS A 66 6.24 4.57 -4.92
C CYS A 66 6.80 4.95 -3.54
N THR A 67 6.69 6.21 -3.12
CA THR A 67 7.24 6.71 -1.86
C THR A 67 6.65 5.98 -0.64
N THR A 68 5.33 5.80 -0.60
CA THR A 68 4.66 5.06 0.49
C THR A 68 5.20 3.65 0.64
N PHE A 69 5.41 2.94 -0.47
CA PHE A 69 5.91 1.56 -0.43
C PHE A 69 7.37 1.50 0.02
N GLN A 70 8.19 2.47 -0.37
CA GLN A 70 9.55 2.58 0.14
C GLN A 70 9.56 2.79 1.66
N THR A 71 8.71 3.68 2.17
CA THR A 71 8.56 3.92 3.62
C THR A 71 8.08 2.67 4.35
N LEU A 72 7.09 1.95 3.80
CA LEU A 72 6.64 0.70 4.38
C LEU A 72 7.74 -0.36 4.44
N LEU A 73 8.60 -0.45 3.42
CA LEU A 73 9.73 -1.37 3.41
C LEU A 73 10.83 -0.96 4.41
N ASP A 74 10.99 0.34 4.72
CA ASP A 74 11.93 0.83 5.74
C ASP A 74 11.48 0.55 7.18
N LEU A 75 10.17 0.37 7.38
CA LEU A 75 9.60 0.13 8.71
C LEU A 75 9.77 -1.34 9.12
N LYS A 76 9.97 -1.57 10.42
CA LYS A 76 9.91 -2.91 10.99
C LYS A 76 8.46 -3.39 11.04
N ASN A 77 8.08 -4.18 10.04
CA ASN A 77 6.79 -4.87 9.97
C ASN A 77 6.98 -6.32 9.49
N LYS A 78 5.87 -7.07 9.41
CA LYS A 78 5.85 -8.48 9.02
C LYS A 78 5.49 -8.67 7.54
N LEU A 79 5.70 -7.66 6.69
CA LEU A 79 5.33 -7.75 5.29
C LEU A 79 6.04 -8.93 4.62
N THR A 80 5.25 -9.78 3.98
CA THR A 80 5.71 -10.93 3.19
C THR A 80 5.21 -10.83 1.74
N LEU A 81 4.18 -10.01 1.51
CA LEU A 81 3.57 -9.84 0.20
C LEU A 81 3.09 -8.40 0.02
N VAL A 82 3.54 -7.75 -1.04
CA VAL A 82 3.04 -6.46 -1.51
C VAL A 82 2.57 -6.62 -2.96
N ARG A 83 1.31 -6.30 -3.20
CA ARG A 83 0.69 -6.26 -4.53
C ARG A 83 0.33 -4.83 -4.88
N ILE A 84 0.80 -4.40 -6.03
CA ILE A 84 0.55 -3.06 -6.58
C ILE A 84 -0.02 -3.25 -7.98
N TRP A 85 -1.32 -3.10 -8.11
CA TRP A 85 -2.04 -3.41 -9.34
C TRP A 85 -2.72 -2.15 -9.86
N SER A 86 -2.57 -1.86 -11.15
CA SER A 86 -3.31 -0.78 -11.82
C SER A 86 -3.19 0.60 -11.14
N CYS A 87 -2.12 0.86 -10.38
CA CYS A 87 -1.86 2.16 -9.76
C CYS A 87 -1.16 3.07 -10.78
N PHE A 88 -1.90 4.03 -11.34
CA PHE A 88 -1.41 4.94 -12.38
C PHE A 88 -0.09 5.66 -12.02
N SER A 89 0.03 6.08 -10.76
CA SER A 89 1.20 6.82 -10.26
C SER A 89 2.42 5.95 -9.95
N ILE A 90 2.40 4.66 -10.30
CA ILE A 90 3.52 3.74 -10.07
C ILE A 90 3.93 3.11 -11.41
N THR A 91 4.96 3.72 -11.98
CA THR A 91 5.56 3.33 -13.25
C THR A 91 6.35 2.02 -13.14
N ARG A 92 6.71 1.46 -14.30
CA ARG A 92 7.62 0.30 -14.37
C ARG A 92 8.99 0.60 -13.75
N GLU A 93 9.50 1.82 -13.90
CA GLU A 93 10.79 2.20 -13.33
C GLU A 93 10.73 2.22 -11.80
N GLU A 94 9.64 2.73 -11.24
CA GLU A 94 9.40 2.74 -9.80
C GLU A 94 9.22 1.33 -9.23
N SER A 95 8.51 0.45 -9.94
CA SER A 95 8.38 -0.95 -9.50
C SER A 95 9.73 -1.68 -9.47
N LEU A 96 10.63 -1.38 -10.43
CA LEU A 96 12.01 -1.86 -10.40
C LEU A 96 12.82 -1.31 -9.22
N ILE A 97 12.59 -0.07 -8.80
CA ILE A 97 13.23 0.49 -7.59
C ILE A 97 12.81 -0.32 -6.34
N LEU A 98 11.52 -0.61 -6.19
CA LEU A 98 11.01 -1.40 -5.08
C LEU A 98 11.59 -2.84 -5.08
N HIS A 99 11.63 -3.49 -6.24
CA HIS A 99 12.26 -4.81 -6.37
C HIS A 99 13.74 -4.81 -5.97
N ARG A 100 14.50 -3.78 -6.40
CA ARG A 100 15.91 -3.63 -6.01
C ARG A 100 16.06 -3.43 -4.51
N LYS A 101 15.18 -2.63 -3.89
CA LYS A 101 15.21 -2.37 -2.45
C LYS A 101 14.99 -3.66 -1.65
N ILE A 102 13.91 -4.38 -1.94
CA ILE A 102 13.60 -5.68 -1.33
C ILE A 102 14.78 -6.65 -1.43
N LYS A 103 15.37 -6.75 -2.62
CA LYS A 103 16.53 -7.62 -2.84
C LYS A 103 17.78 -7.17 -2.09
N LYS A 104 18.03 -5.86 -2.00
CA LYS A 104 19.21 -5.28 -1.35
C LYS A 104 19.13 -5.40 0.17
N GLU A 105 17.96 -5.18 0.74
CA GLU A 105 17.71 -5.20 2.18
C GLU A 105 17.37 -6.61 2.70
N ASN A 106 17.40 -7.61 1.81
CA ASN A 106 17.08 -9.01 2.08
C ASN A 106 15.73 -9.16 2.81
N CYS A 107 14.74 -8.38 2.37
CA CYS A 107 13.39 -8.48 2.90
C CYS A 107 12.77 -9.80 2.41
N ASP A 108 12.13 -10.55 3.30
CA ASP A 108 11.30 -11.73 2.95
C ASP A 108 9.98 -11.34 2.26
N THR A 109 9.95 -10.17 1.62
CA THR A 109 8.77 -9.57 1.00
C THR A 109 8.75 -9.88 -0.49
N TYR A 110 7.74 -10.59 -0.96
CA TYR A 110 7.49 -10.73 -2.39
C TYR A 110 6.72 -9.51 -2.91
N LEU A 111 7.17 -8.92 -4.01
CA LEU A 111 6.49 -7.84 -4.71
C LEU A 111 5.87 -8.36 -6.01
N GLU A 112 4.58 -8.11 -6.19
CA GLU A 112 3.84 -8.35 -7.42
C GLU A 112 3.33 -7.01 -7.95
N TRP A 113 3.81 -6.60 -9.12
CA TRP A 113 3.41 -5.34 -9.76
C TRP A 113 2.78 -5.61 -11.12
N HIS A 114 1.61 -5.01 -11.36
CA HIS A 114 0.91 -5.02 -12.64
C HIS A 114 0.66 -3.59 -13.11
N ALA A 115 1.00 -3.33 -14.39
CA ALA A 115 0.86 -2.01 -14.99
C ALA A 115 -0.62 -1.57 -15.09
N TRP A 116 -0.84 -0.27 -15.06
CA TRP A 116 -2.12 0.32 -15.45
C TRP A 116 -2.20 0.43 -16.98
N PHE A 117 -3.33 0.04 -17.57
CA PHE A 117 -3.49 -0.09 -19.04
C PHE A 117 -4.46 0.90 -19.70
N GLY A 118 -5.04 1.85 -18.96
CA GLY A 118 -6.07 2.76 -19.48
C GLY A 118 -7.46 2.38 -19.03
#